data_AF-A0A661DAZ2-F1
#
_entry.id   AF-A0A661DAZ2-F1
#
_cell.length_a   1.000
_cell.length_b   1.000
_cell.length_c   1.000
_cell.angle_alpha   90.00
_cell.angle_beta   90.00
_cell.angle_gamma   90.00
#
_symmetry.space_group_name_H-M   'P 1'
#
loop_
_entity.id
_entity.type
_entity.pdbx_description
1 polymer ?
#
loop_
_entity_poly.entity_id
_entity_poly.type
_entity_poly.pdbx_seq_one_letter_code
_entity_poly.pdbx_strand_id
1 'polypeptide(L)'
;MIEKYKIPVSPFEDSEVKEVLDFADIPLLYIEADSIGKLYLNYLDKFADDNLEQRFVIPISDGRLNALKKGSISVGEAFCHPETPLIFLTHVSQLDGRIKEIYLLPDDVFQTLNSVSTEYFLSIEAESAPESKIVKGKKLLVEVEAFVEEQKSLFNAEEVFMALKVIHLMQDRLQVAFK
;
A
#
# COMPACT_ATOMS: atom_id res chain seq x y z
N MET A 1 19.57 -0.98 24.53
CA MET A 1 19.17 0.43 24.65
C MET A 1 19.31 1.06 23.28
N ILE A 2 18.21 1.14 22.53
CA ILE A 2 18.20 1.63 21.14
C ILE A 2 18.30 3.16 21.05
N GLU A 3 18.09 3.87 22.16
CA GLU A 3 18.13 5.34 22.26
C GLU A 3 19.35 6.00 21.62
N LYS A 4 20.53 5.38 21.68
CA LYS A 4 21.75 5.91 21.05
C LYS A 4 21.67 6.02 19.52
N TYR A 5 20.70 5.35 18.90
CA TYR A 5 20.46 5.34 17.47
C TYR A 5 19.34 6.29 17.04
N LYS A 6 18.72 7.00 18.00
CA LYS A 6 17.66 7.96 17.73
C LYS A 6 18.20 9.11 16.90
N ILE A 7 17.50 9.47 15.82
CA ILE A 7 17.84 10.62 15.00
C ILE A 7 16.82 11.76 15.22
N PRO A 8 17.26 13.03 15.21
CA PRO A 8 16.41 14.15 15.58
C PRO A 8 15.46 14.62 14.47
N VAL A 9 15.68 14.17 13.23
CA VAL A 9 14.93 14.62 12.04
C VAL A 9 14.45 13.40 11.27
N SER A 10 13.17 13.41 10.89
CA SER A 10 12.60 12.36 10.04
C SER A 10 13.00 12.61 8.57
N PRO A 11 13.66 11.67 7.88
CA PRO A 11 13.90 11.77 6.44
C PRO A 11 12.63 11.53 5.62
N PHE A 12 11.50 11.20 6.28
CA PHE A 12 10.24 10.81 5.66
C PHE A 12 9.17 11.92 5.72
N GLU A 13 9.53 13.14 6.15
CA GLU A 13 8.59 14.24 6.36
C GLU A 13 7.81 14.62 5.09
N ASP A 14 8.49 14.56 3.94
CA ASP A 14 7.90 14.82 2.61
C ASP A 14 7.60 13.54 1.82
N SER A 15 7.49 12.40 2.50
CA SER A 15 7.19 11.12 1.83
C SER A 15 5.69 10.88 1.72
N GLU A 16 5.30 10.20 0.65
CA GLU A 16 3.92 9.83 0.39
C GLU A 16 3.80 8.33 0.16
N VAL A 17 2.74 7.72 0.71
CA VAL A 17 2.38 6.33 0.40
C VAL A 17 2.00 6.25 -1.08
N LYS A 18 2.76 5.46 -1.85
CA LYS A 18 2.49 5.19 -3.27
C LYS A 18 1.63 3.96 -3.48
N GLU A 19 1.83 2.94 -2.66
CA GLU A 19 1.18 1.64 -2.86
C GLU A 19 1.10 0.86 -1.56
N VAL A 20 -0.07 0.27 -1.30
CA VAL A 20 -0.26 -0.69 -0.20
C VAL A 20 -0.13 -2.09 -0.78
N LEU A 21 0.80 -2.89 -0.25
CA LEU A 21 1.12 -4.22 -0.74
C LEU A 21 0.38 -5.32 0.03
N ASP A 22 0.10 -5.08 1.31
CA ASP A 22 -0.65 -5.99 2.16
C ASP A 22 -1.46 -5.21 3.20
N PHE A 23 -2.69 -5.66 3.44
CA PHE A 23 -3.67 -4.99 4.28
C PHE A 23 -4.47 -6.02 5.11
N ALA A 24 -4.59 -5.76 6.41
CA ALA A 24 -5.52 -6.43 7.30
C ALA A 24 -6.65 -5.47 7.71
N ASP A 25 -6.51 -4.80 8.85
CA ASP A 25 -7.34 -3.65 9.28
C ASP A 25 -6.59 -2.30 9.16
N ILE A 26 -5.27 -2.36 9.20
CA ILE A 26 -4.35 -1.27 8.85
C ILE A 26 -3.30 -1.78 7.86
N PRO A 27 -2.63 -0.89 7.11
CA PRO A 27 -1.58 -1.29 6.18
C PRO A 27 -0.42 -1.99 6.91
N LEU A 28 -0.26 -3.28 6.63
CA LEU A 28 0.82 -4.11 7.17
C LEU A 28 2.12 -3.85 6.42
N LEU A 29 2.03 -3.71 5.09
CA LEU A 29 3.18 -3.45 4.22
C LEU A 29 2.80 -2.45 3.14
N TYR A 30 3.59 -1.40 2.98
CA TYR A 30 3.39 -0.42 1.93
C TYR A 30 4.72 0.17 1.42
N ILE A 31 4.62 0.87 0.29
CA ILE A 31 5.70 1.62 -0.33
C ILE A 31 5.45 3.11 -0.15
N GLU A 32 6.42 3.80 0.43
CA GLU A 32 6.52 5.26 0.44
C GLU A 32 7.51 5.70 -0.63
N ALA A 33 7.30 6.90 -1.18
CA ALA A 33 8.31 7.58 -1.97
C ALA A 33 8.53 9.00 -1.44
N ASP A 34 9.79 9.42 -1.41
CA ASP A 34 10.13 10.81 -1.09
C ASP A 34 9.97 11.74 -2.32
N SER A 35 10.22 13.03 -2.10
CA SER A 35 10.10 14.09 -3.12
C SER A 35 11.03 13.93 -4.32
N ILE A 36 12.08 13.10 -4.22
CA ILE A 36 13.00 12.78 -5.33
C ILE A 36 12.70 11.42 -5.96
N GLY A 37 11.63 10.74 -5.52
CA GLY A 37 11.16 9.47 -6.06
C GLY A 37 11.88 8.23 -5.53
N LYS A 38 12.69 8.37 -4.47
CA LYS A 38 13.31 7.20 -3.85
C LYS A 38 12.27 6.44 -3.04
N LEU A 39 12.25 5.11 -3.21
CA LEU A 39 11.26 4.24 -2.61
C LEU A 39 11.74 3.66 -1.28
N TYR A 40 10.79 3.48 -0.37
CA TYR A 40 10.99 2.90 0.94
C TYR A 40 9.94 1.83 1.18
N LEU A 41 10.40 0.63 1.57
CA LEU A 41 9.54 -0.46 2.01
C LEU A 41 9.29 -0.29 3.50
N ASN A 42 8.02 -0.19 3.88
CA ASN A 42 7.59 0.10 5.24
C ASN A 42 6.72 -1.05 5.75
N TYR A 43 7.19 -1.73 6.80
CA TYR A 43 6.56 -2.89 7.40
C TYR A 43 6.15 -2.61 8.84
N LEU A 44 4.89 -2.86 9.16
CA LEU A 44 4.41 -2.85 10.53
C LEU A 44 4.86 -4.12 11.25
N ASP A 45 5.78 -3.95 12.20
CA ASP A 45 6.26 -5.04 13.06
C ASP A 45 5.23 -5.36 14.14
N LYS A 46 4.89 -4.35 14.95
CA LYS A 46 4.00 -4.51 16.09
C LYS A 46 3.44 -3.16 16.55
N PHE A 47 2.54 -3.22 17.51
CA PHE A 47 2.13 -2.06 18.29
C PHE A 47 3.00 -1.94 19.54
N ALA A 48 3.65 -0.80 19.72
CA ALA A 48 4.42 -0.48 20.92
C ALA A 48 3.50 -0.16 22.11
N ASP A 49 2.34 0.45 21.82
CA ASP A 49 1.21 0.66 22.74
C ASP A 49 -0.11 0.78 21.95
N ASP A 50 -1.23 1.05 22.62
CA ASP A 50 -2.58 1.12 22.05
C ASP A 50 -2.70 2.05 20.82
N ASN A 51 -1.87 3.09 20.70
CA ASN A 51 -1.96 4.08 19.61
C ASN A 51 -0.64 4.31 18.88
N LEU A 52 0.37 3.46 19.10
CA LEU A 52 1.71 3.64 18.56
C LEU A 52 2.16 2.39 17.79
N GLU A 53 2.28 2.56 16.48
CA GLU A 53 2.82 1.55 15.56
C GLU A 53 4.35 1.57 15.60
N GLN A 54 4.98 0.41 15.74
CA GLN A 54 6.39 0.21 15.49
C GLN A 54 6.57 -0.36 14.08
N ARG A 55 7.32 0.36 13.25
CA ARG A 55 7.55 0.00 11.85
C ARG A 55 9.03 -0.12 11.55
N PHE A 56 9.38 -1.08 10.69
CA PHE A 56 10.68 -1.14 10.05
C PHE A 56 10.61 -0.54 8.66
N VAL A 57 11.60 0.28 8.32
CA VAL A 57 11.66 0.95 7.01
C VAL A 57 13.05 0.75 6.40
N ILE A 58 13.09 0.33 5.15
CA ILE A 58 14.34 0.20 4.37
C ILE A 58 14.18 0.88 3.01
N PRO A 59 15.23 1.50 2.45
CA PRO A 59 15.25 1.87 1.05
C PRO A 59 15.12 0.62 0.16
N ILE A 60 14.36 0.72 -0.92
CA ILE A 60 14.19 -0.37 -1.88
C ILE A 60 14.26 0.17 -3.31
N SER A 61 14.91 -0.57 -4.21
CA SER A 61 14.92 -0.27 -5.64
C SER A 61 13.67 -0.80 -6.34
N ASP A 62 13.33 -0.24 -7.51
CA ASP A 62 12.26 -0.77 -8.36
C ASP A 62 12.49 -2.25 -8.71
N GLY A 63 13.75 -2.65 -8.93
CA GLY A 63 14.11 -4.02 -9.26
C GLY A 63 13.75 -4.98 -8.11
N ARG A 64 14.14 -4.63 -6.89
CA ARG A 64 13.87 -5.45 -5.69
C ARG A 64 12.40 -5.43 -5.30
N LEU A 65 11.72 -4.29 -5.45
CA LEU A 65 10.27 -4.18 -5.29
C LEU A 65 9.53 -5.09 -6.26
N ASN A 66 9.92 -5.10 -7.54
CA ASN A 66 9.31 -5.99 -8.53
C ASN A 66 9.56 -7.48 -8.22
N ALA A 67 10.72 -7.82 -7.64
CA ALA A 67 11.01 -9.18 -7.20
C ALA A 67 10.11 -9.61 -6.02
N LEU A 68 9.88 -8.73 -5.05
CA LEU A 68 8.92 -8.95 -3.95
C LEU A 68 7.51 -9.21 -4.49
N LYS A 69 7.04 -8.33 -5.38
CA LYS A 69 5.68 -8.43 -5.96
C LYS A 69 5.46 -9.71 -6.75
N LYS A 70 6.50 -10.24 -7.38
CA LYS A 70 6.47 -11.51 -8.12
C LYS A 70 6.67 -12.74 -7.24
N GLY A 71 6.85 -12.56 -5.94
CA GLY A 71 7.18 -13.64 -4.99
C GLY A 71 8.54 -14.28 -5.24
N SER A 72 9.45 -13.60 -5.95
CA SER A 72 10.81 -14.11 -6.22
C SER A 72 11.73 -13.99 -5.00
N ILE A 73 11.43 -13.04 -4.12
CA ILE A 73 12.05 -12.87 -2.80
C ILE A 73 10.94 -12.65 -1.77
N SER A 74 11.19 -13.00 -0.52
CA SER A 74 10.25 -12.73 0.58
C SER A 74 10.46 -11.33 1.15
N VAL A 75 9.44 -10.83 1.87
CA VAL A 75 9.53 -9.57 2.63
C VAL A 75 10.62 -9.68 3.68
N GLY A 76 10.70 -10.80 4.39
CA GLY A 76 11.77 -11.06 5.36
C GLY A 76 13.16 -11.03 4.71
N GLU A 77 13.33 -11.58 3.50
CA GLU A 77 14.60 -11.50 2.76
C GLU A 77 14.97 -10.05 2.42
N ALA A 78 13.98 -9.20 2.06
CA ALA A 78 14.23 -7.78 1.81
C ALA A 78 14.78 -7.06 3.06
N PHE A 79 14.24 -7.37 4.24
CA PHE A 79 14.69 -6.78 5.51
C PHE A 79 15.99 -7.39 6.05
N CYS A 80 16.20 -8.70 5.92
CA CYS A 80 17.44 -9.35 6.36
C CYS A 80 18.65 -9.00 5.50
N HIS A 81 18.43 -8.68 4.23
CA HIS A 81 19.48 -8.36 3.26
C HIS A 81 19.15 -7.07 2.49
N PRO A 82 19.13 -5.90 3.17
CA PRO A 82 18.75 -4.65 2.55
C PRO A 82 19.79 -4.20 1.51
N GLU A 83 19.35 -3.49 0.47
CA GLU A 83 20.24 -3.00 -0.59
C GLU A 83 21.22 -1.92 -0.10
N THR A 84 20.91 -1.30 1.03
CA THR A 84 21.73 -0.28 1.68
C THR A 84 21.81 -0.57 3.17
N PRO A 85 22.85 -0.09 3.88
CA PRO A 85 22.96 -0.26 5.33
C PRO A 85 21.96 0.61 6.13
N LEU A 86 21.01 1.27 5.46
CA LEU A 86 20.05 2.15 6.10
C LEU A 86 18.81 1.36 6.50
N ILE A 87 18.69 1.08 7.79
CA ILE A 87 17.52 0.41 8.37
C ILE A 87 16.95 1.33 9.42
N PHE A 88 15.69 1.71 9.27
CA PHE A 88 15.02 2.59 10.20
C PHE A 88 14.01 1.81 11.03
N LEU A 89 13.92 2.16 12.31
CA LEU A 89 12.78 1.84 13.16
C LEU A 89 12.04 3.14 13.39
N THR A 90 10.73 3.16 13.13
CA THR A 90 9.88 4.33 13.36
C THR A 90 8.76 3.99 14.34
N HIS A 91 8.41 4.96 15.17
CA HIS A 91 7.19 4.93 15.97
C HIS A 91 6.19 5.91 15.37
N VAL A 92 5.07 5.40 14.88
CA VAL A 92 4.04 6.17 14.16
C VAL A 92 2.76 6.19 14.99
N SER A 93 2.24 7.38 15.23
CA SER A 93 0.96 7.54 15.95
C SER A 93 -0.20 7.21 15.03
N GLN A 94 -1.05 6.27 15.45
CA GLN A 94 -2.25 5.88 14.70
C GLN A 94 -3.27 7.01 14.59
N LEU A 95 -3.26 7.95 15.54
CA LEU A 95 -4.24 9.03 15.63
C LEU A 95 -4.05 10.10 14.56
N ASP A 96 -2.79 10.37 14.18
CA ASP A 96 -2.43 11.48 13.28
C ASP A 96 -1.50 11.05 12.14
N GLY A 97 -1.11 9.77 12.08
CA GLY A 97 -0.17 9.23 11.09
C GLY A 97 1.25 9.77 11.22
N ARG A 98 1.57 10.53 12.28
CA ARG A 98 2.87 11.20 12.41
C ARG A 98 3.90 10.30 13.06
N ILE A 99 5.11 10.30 12.49
CA ILE A 99 6.30 9.70 13.12
C ILE A 99 6.64 10.51 14.37
N LYS A 100 6.60 9.86 15.53
CA LYS A 100 6.97 10.43 16.83
C LYS A 100 8.45 10.22 17.14
N GLU A 101 8.97 9.07 16.73
CA GLU A 101 10.37 8.71 16.94
C GLU A 101 10.92 7.95 15.75
N ILE A 102 12.21 8.12 15.51
CA ILE A 102 12.93 7.43 14.45
C ILE A 102 14.34 7.09 14.91
N TYR A 103 14.76 5.89 14.54
CA TYR A 103 16.06 5.33 14.89
C TYR A 103 16.71 4.81 13.62
N LEU A 104 17.99 5.12 13.42
CA LEU A 104 18.80 4.53 12.34
C LEU A 104 19.61 3.38 12.93
N LEU A 105 19.17 2.16 12.66
CA LEU A 105 19.73 0.95 13.24
C LEU A 105 20.89 0.41 12.40
N PRO A 106 22.05 0.15 13.02
CA PRO A 106 23.04 -0.74 12.44
C PRO A 106 22.48 -2.15 12.23
N ASP A 107 22.99 -2.86 11.22
CA ASP A 107 22.52 -4.21 10.87
C ASP A 107 22.58 -5.18 12.07
N ASP A 108 23.69 -5.22 12.80
CA ASP A 108 23.85 -6.09 13.97
C ASP A 108 22.78 -5.86 15.05
N VAL A 109 22.37 -4.61 15.25
CA VAL A 109 21.29 -4.25 16.17
C VAL A 109 19.94 -4.65 15.59
N PHE A 110 19.71 -4.35 14.31
CA PHE A 110 18.46 -4.69 13.64
C PHE A 110 18.20 -6.20 13.67
N GLN A 111 19.19 -7.05 13.39
CA GLN A 111 19.01 -8.50 13.38
C GLN A 111 18.55 -9.06 14.74
N THR A 112 18.86 -8.37 15.86
CA THR A 112 18.35 -8.77 17.19
C THR A 112 16.90 -8.37 17.46
N LEU A 113 16.36 -7.43 16.68
CA LEU A 113 15.01 -6.89 16.82
C LEU A 113 14.07 -7.37 15.71
N ASN A 114 14.63 -7.77 14.58
CA ASN A 114 13.90 -8.14 13.38
C ASN A 114 12.98 -9.34 13.63
N SER A 115 11.69 -9.08 13.58
CA SER A 115 10.60 -10.06 13.70
C SER A 115 10.03 -10.48 12.34
N VAL A 116 10.47 -9.85 11.24
CA VAL A 116 9.89 -10.07 9.92
C VAL A 116 10.15 -11.51 9.49
N SER A 117 9.08 -12.28 9.29
CA SER A 117 9.19 -13.67 8.88
C SER A 117 9.91 -13.82 7.53
N THR A 118 10.91 -14.69 7.47
CA THR A 118 11.62 -15.03 6.23
C THR A 118 10.72 -15.75 5.22
N GLU A 119 9.60 -16.30 5.67
CA GLU A 119 8.61 -17.00 4.83
C GLU A 119 7.43 -16.10 4.45
N TYR A 120 7.51 -14.79 4.71
CA TYR A 120 6.46 -13.85 4.35
C TYR A 120 6.56 -13.46 2.87
N PHE A 121 5.79 -14.15 2.02
CA PHE A 121 5.65 -13.83 0.60
C PHE A 121 4.35 -13.08 0.34
N LEU A 122 4.42 -12.10 -0.56
CA LEU A 122 3.23 -11.36 -0.98
C LEU A 122 2.35 -12.24 -1.86
N SER A 123 1.08 -12.34 -1.48
CA SER A 123 0.04 -12.93 -2.32
C SER A 123 -0.64 -11.84 -3.12
N ILE A 124 0.10 -11.23 -4.05
CA ILE A 124 -0.50 -10.32 -5.01
C ILE A 124 -1.24 -11.21 -6.01
N GLU A 125 -2.58 -11.22 -5.94
CA GLU A 125 -3.38 -11.80 -7.03
C GLU A 125 -2.90 -11.16 -8.32
N ALA A 126 -2.27 -11.97 -9.19
CA ALA A 126 -1.71 -11.47 -10.44
C ALA A 126 -2.78 -10.64 -11.13
N GLU A 127 -2.48 -9.36 -11.39
CA GLU A 127 -3.37 -8.49 -12.15
C GLU A 127 -3.69 -9.20 -13.45
N SER A 128 -4.88 -9.80 -13.52
CA SER A 128 -5.34 -10.43 -14.73
C SER A 128 -5.30 -9.38 -15.85
N ALA A 129 -4.78 -9.79 -17.01
CA ALA A 129 -4.51 -8.96 -18.17
C ALA A 129 -5.61 -7.91 -18.42
N PRO A 130 -5.30 -6.72 -18.98
CA PRO A 130 -6.25 -5.62 -19.16
C PRO A 130 -7.60 -6.05 -19.78
N GLU A 131 -7.60 -7.07 -20.64
CA GLU A 131 -8.82 -7.66 -21.22
C GLU A 131 -9.81 -8.19 -20.17
N SER A 132 -9.36 -8.81 -19.07
CA SER A 132 -10.24 -9.33 -18.02
C SER A 132 -10.83 -8.21 -17.16
N LYS A 133 -10.09 -7.11 -16.92
CA LYS A 133 -10.57 -5.93 -16.19
C LYS A 133 -11.63 -5.19 -17.00
N ILE A 134 -11.47 -5.08 -18.32
CA ILE A 134 -12.49 -4.52 -19.23
C ILE A 134 -13.77 -5.37 -19.18
N VAL A 135 -13.64 -6.69 -19.23
CA VAL A 135 -14.79 -7.61 -19.17
C VAL A 135 -15.49 -7.52 -17.80
N LYS A 136 -14.75 -7.48 -16.70
CA LYS A 136 -15.31 -7.29 -15.34
C LYS A 136 -15.99 -5.92 -15.18
N GLY A 137 -15.37 -4.84 -15.64
CA GLY A 137 -15.93 -3.48 -15.57
C GLY A 137 -17.20 -3.31 -16.40
N LYS A 138 -17.22 -3.87 -17.62
CA LYS A 138 -18.44 -3.90 -18.46
C LYS A 138 -19.56 -4.71 -17.80
N LYS A 139 -19.24 -5.87 -17.21
CA LYS A 139 -20.23 -6.70 -16.51
C LYS A 139 -20.83 -5.97 -15.30
N LEU A 140 -19.99 -5.29 -14.50
CA LEU A 140 -20.45 -4.52 -13.35
C LEU A 140 -21.38 -3.36 -13.75
N LEU A 141 -21.10 -2.68 -14.86
CA LEU A 141 -21.96 -1.59 -15.35
C LEU A 141 -23.33 -2.09 -15.82
N VAL A 142 -23.39 -3.28 -16.44
CA VAL A 142 -24.66 -3.92 -16.82
C VAL A 142 -25.47 -4.30 -15.57
N GLU A 143 -24.81 -4.81 -14.53
CA GLU A 143 -25.46 -5.15 -13.25
C GLU A 143 -25.98 -3.89 -12.54
N VAL A 144 -25.22 -2.80 -12.53
CA VAL A 144 -25.65 -1.51 -11.95
C VAL A 144 -26.82 -0.91 -12.74
N GLU A 145 -26.81 -0.99 -14.07
CA GLU A 145 -27.91 -0.50 -14.90
C GLU A 145 -29.19 -1.31 -14.66
N ALA A 146 -29.09 -2.64 -14.57
CA ALA A 146 -30.21 -3.51 -14.22
C ALA A 146 -30.77 -3.21 -12.82
N PHE A 147 -29.89 -2.96 -11.84
CA PHE A 147 -30.29 -2.57 -10.49
C PHE A 147 -31.02 -1.22 -10.47
N VAL A 148 -30.50 -0.22 -11.19
CA VAL A 148 -31.17 1.08 -11.30
C VAL A 148 -32.54 0.92 -11.93
N GLU A 149 -32.70 0.07 -12.96
CA GLU A 149 -33.98 -0.25 -13.60
C GLU A 149 -34.98 -0.88 -12.62
N GLU A 150 -34.54 -1.87 -11.85
CA GLU A 150 -35.37 -2.59 -10.87
C GLU A 150 -35.88 -1.65 -9.76
N GLN A 151 -35.04 -0.70 -9.34
CA GLN A 151 -35.35 0.22 -8.25
C GLN A 151 -36.00 1.53 -8.70
N LYS A 152 -36.31 1.73 -10.00
CA LYS A 152 -36.88 2.99 -10.53
C LYS A 152 -38.17 3.45 -9.85
N SER A 153 -38.94 2.53 -9.26
CA SER A 153 -40.17 2.85 -8.52
C SER A 153 -39.91 3.46 -7.15
N LEU A 154 -38.69 3.34 -6.62
CA LEU A 154 -38.27 3.87 -5.32
C LEU A 154 -37.57 5.23 -5.41
N PHE A 155 -37.17 5.65 -6.61
CA PHE A 155 -36.48 6.91 -6.86
C PHE A 155 -37.35 7.86 -7.68
N ASN A 156 -37.13 9.16 -7.56
CA ASN A 156 -37.79 10.11 -8.45
C ASN A 156 -37.15 10.10 -9.85
N ALA A 157 -37.88 10.60 -10.85
CA ALA A 157 -37.43 10.53 -12.25
C ALA A 157 -36.11 11.27 -12.52
N GLU A 158 -35.78 12.30 -11.72
CA GLU A 158 -34.56 13.08 -11.85
C GLU A 158 -33.33 12.30 -11.33
N GLU A 159 -33.47 11.60 -10.21
CA GLU A 159 -32.45 10.72 -9.64
C GLU A 159 -32.11 9.54 -10.57
N VAL A 160 -33.14 8.90 -11.12
CA VAL A 160 -32.97 7.81 -12.10
C VAL A 160 -32.26 8.31 -13.36
N PHE A 161 -32.64 9.49 -13.86
CA PHE A 161 -32.01 10.08 -15.03
C PHE A 161 -30.52 10.40 -14.80
N MET A 162 -30.17 10.94 -13.63
CA MET A 162 -28.78 11.23 -13.27
C MET A 162 -27.95 9.96 -13.13
N ALA A 163 -28.49 8.91 -12.49
CA ALA A 163 -27.82 7.63 -12.37
C ALA A 163 -27.50 7.00 -13.74
N LEU A 164 -28.49 6.97 -14.64
CA LEU A 164 -28.30 6.45 -16.00
C LEU A 164 -27.27 7.27 -16.78
N LYS A 165 -27.28 8.60 -16.64
CA LYS A 165 -26.31 9.48 -17.31
C LYS A 165 -24.87 9.23 -16.84
N VAL A 166 -24.67 8.96 -15.56
CA VAL A 166 -23.34 8.60 -15.01
C VAL A 166 -22.89 7.25 -15.55
N ILE A 167 -23.77 6.25 -15.61
CA ILE A 167 -23.45 4.92 -16.18
C ILE A 167 -22.98 5.06 -17.64
N HIS A 168 -23.71 5.81 -18.46
CA HIS A 168 -23.35 6.05 -19.87
C HIS A 168 -22.00 6.76 -19.99
N LEU A 169 -21.75 7.79 -19.18
CA LEU A 169 -20.45 8.48 -19.17
C LEU A 169 -19.29 7.54 -18.78
N MET A 170 -19.51 6.62 -17.86
CA MET A 170 -18.52 5.61 -17.45
C MET A 170 -18.29 4.57 -18.56
N GLN A 171 -19.34 4.15 -19.27
CA GLN A 171 -19.24 3.25 -20.42
C GLN A 171 -18.41 3.89 -21.55
N ASP A 172 -18.65 5.16 -21.88
CA ASP A 172 -17.90 5.88 -22.91
C ASP A 172 -16.42 6.04 -22.55
N ARG A 173 -16.12 6.38 -21.29
CA ARG A 173 -14.73 6.48 -20.80
C ARG A 173 -14.01 5.14 -20.84
N LEU A 174 -14.68 4.04 -20.52
CA LEU A 174 -14.12 2.69 -20.67
C LEU A 174 -13.92 2.27 -22.13
N GLN A 175 -14.64 2.85 -23.10
CA GLN A 175 -14.35 2.60 -24.52
C GLN A 175 -13.15 3.41 -25.03
N VAL A 176 -12.95 4.63 -24.53
CA VAL A 176 -11.84 5.50 -24.94
C VAL A 176 -10.53 5.11 -24.29
N ALA A 177 -10.54 4.68 -23.02
CA ALA A 177 -9.33 4.34 -22.27
C ALA A 177 -8.59 3.08 -22.78
N PHE A 178 -9.21 2.30 -23.67
CA PHE A 178 -8.70 1.01 -24.13
C PHE A 178 -8.76 0.83 -25.66
N LYS A 179 -8.74 1.93 -26.42
CA LYS A 179 -8.41 1.95 -27.87
C LYS A 179 -6.95 2.34 -28.05
#